data_AF-A0AAN6KM16-F1
#
_entry.id   AF-A0AAN6KM16-F1
#
_cell.length_a   1.000
_cell.length_b   1.000
_cell.length_c   1.000
_cell.angle_alpha   90.00
_cell.angle_beta   90.00
_cell.angle_gamma   90.00
#
_symmetry.space_group_name_H-M   'P 1'
#
loop_
_entity.id
_entity.type
_entity.pdbx_description
1 polymer ?
#
loop_
_entity_poly.entity_id
_entity_poly.type
_entity_poly.pdbx_seq_one_letter_code
_entity_poly.pdbx_strand_id
1 'polypeptide(L)'
;MAKDKGRPKTDMRITVIRYHLKHPLTPRPLRFSRNRSLRHWTIHRAWRLYQTKLRLSRQIELERQYNSMAAACEALRLIDGHGLTAEERSRVGEPDVSEGDKEVGRLYRIAMRKDDIWKGVPIEYARIQTDTPPRNGWNHAWTK
;
A
#
# COMPACT_ATOMS: atom_id res chain seq x y z
N MET A 1 -70.25 -1.76 6.57
CA MET A 1 -69.05 -1.54 7.41
C MET A 1 -67.87 -2.26 6.78
N ALA A 2 -66.86 -1.53 6.32
CA ALA A 2 -65.68 -2.14 5.69
C ALA A 2 -64.82 -2.81 6.77
N LYS A 3 -64.53 -4.12 6.62
CA LYS A 3 -63.61 -4.84 7.51
C LYS A 3 -62.21 -4.24 7.37
N ASP A 4 -61.67 -3.77 8.49
CA ASP A 4 -60.30 -3.30 8.60
C ASP A 4 -59.34 -4.43 8.20
N LYS A 5 -58.57 -4.23 7.13
CA LYS A 5 -57.58 -5.21 6.66
C LYS A 5 -56.38 -5.12 7.59
N GLY A 6 -56.32 -6.04 8.55
CA GLY A 6 -55.23 -6.13 9.53
C GLY A 6 -53.84 -6.02 8.88
N ARG A 7 -52.94 -5.27 9.54
CA ARG A 7 -51.58 -5.01 9.03
C ARG A 7 -50.85 -6.34 8.76
N PRO A 8 -50.06 -6.43 7.67
CA PRO A 8 -49.30 -7.64 7.35
C PRO A 8 -48.36 -7.99 8.51
N LYS A 9 -48.40 -9.25 8.95
CA LYS A 9 -47.54 -9.75 10.02
C LYS A 9 -46.08 -9.68 9.55
N THR A 10 -45.32 -8.73 10.08
CA THR A 10 -43.89 -8.64 9.78
C THR A 10 -43.16 -9.85 10.34
N ASP A 11 -42.30 -10.47 9.53
CA ASP A 11 -41.46 -11.59 9.95
C ASP A 11 -40.67 -11.23 11.21
N MET A 12 -40.70 -12.12 12.20
CA MET A 12 -39.98 -11.98 13.46
C MET A 12 -38.47 -11.79 13.24
N ARG A 13 -37.88 -12.42 12.22
CA ARG A 13 -36.46 -12.24 11.87
C ARG A 13 -36.16 -10.80 11.49
N ILE A 14 -37.03 -10.18 10.70
CA ILE A 14 -36.91 -8.78 10.28
C ILE A 14 -37.04 -7.86 11.50
N THR A 15 -37.95 -8.18 12.43
CA THR A 15 -38.11 -7.44 13.69
C THR A 15 -36.87 -7.52 14.57
N VAL A 16 -36.28 -8.70 14.72
CA VAL A 16 -35.04 -8.92 15.50
C VAL A 16 -33.85 -8.20 14.88
N ILE A 17 -33.68 -8.27 13.55
CA ILE A 17 -32.65 -7.51 12.83
C ILE A 17 -32.82 -6.01 13.06
N ARG A 18 -34.05 -5.49 12.92
CA ARG A 18 -34.35 -4.07 13.17
C ARG A 18 -34.06 -3.67 14.61
N TYR A 19 -34.39 -4.54 15.56
CA TYR A 19 -34.11 -4.32 16.98
C TYR A 19 -32.61 -4.24 17.27
N HIS A 20 -31.80 -5.17 16.76
CA HIS A 20 -30.35 -5.15 17.00
C HIS A 20 -29.63 -4.02 16.24
N LEU A 21 -30.11 -3.63 15.06
CA LEU A 21 -29.52 -2.53 14.30
C LEU A 21 -29.84 -1.15 14.88
N LYS A 22 -31.04 -0.98 15.43
CA LYS A 22 -31.55 0.31 15.96
C LYS A 22 -31.82 0.24 17.45
N HIS A 23 -30.98 -0.51 18.16
CA HIS A 23 -31.22 -0.77 19.56
C HIS A 23 -31.06 0.52 20.38
N PRO A 24 -32.09 0.98 21.11
CA PRO A 24 -32.07 2.25 21.81
C PRO A 24 -31.21 2.22 23.09
N LEU A 25 -30.81 1.05 23.58
CA LEU A 25 -29.94 0.92 24.75
C LEU A 25 -28.46 1.09 24.35
N THR A 26 -28.11 2.29 23.90
CA THR A 26 -26.70 2.70 23.86
C THR A 26 -26.26 3.10 25.27
N PRO A 27 -25.03 2.77 25.68
CA PRO A 27 -24.54 3.17 26.98
C PRO A 27 -24.48 4.71 27.06
N ARG A 28 -24.68 5.24 28.27
CA ARG A 28 -24.57 6.69 28.49
C ARG A 28 -23.16 7.18 28.09
N PRO A 29 -23.03 8.42 27.58
CA PRO A 29 -21.73 8.99 27.26
C PRO A 29 -20.76 8.94 28.44
N LEU A 30 -19.50 8.66 28.14
CA LEU A 30 -18.47 8.46 29.14
C LEU A 30 -18.14 9.78 29.86
N ARG A 31 -18.30 9.79 31.19
CA ARG A 31 -17.97 10.95 32.04
C ARG A 31 -16.68 10.66 32.80
N PHE A 32 -15.66 11.49 32.58
CA PHE A 32 -14.37 11.38 33.26
C PHE A 32 -14.21 12.42 34.36
N SER A 33 -13.60 12.02 35.48
CA SER A 33 -13.05 12.96 36.45
C SER A 33 -11.83 13.67 35.85
N ARG A 34 -11.44 14.82 36.41
CA ARG A 34 -10.32 15.64 35.91
C ARG A 34 -9.02 14.87 35.67
N ASN A 35 -8.57 14.07 36.65
CA ASN A 35 -7.34 13.29 36.51
C ASN A 35 -7.46 12.17 35.45
N ARG A 36 -8.67 11.65 35.21
CA ARG A 36 -8.92 10.64 34.18
C ARG A 36 -8.97 11.28 32.78
N SER A 37 -9.61 12.44 32.64
CA SER A 37 -9.64 13.17 31.37
C SER A 37 -8.26 13.63 30.94
N LEU A 38 -7.44 14.13 31.87
CA LEU A 38 -6.05 14.52 31.59
C LEU A 38 -5.21 13.30 31.14
N ARG A 39 -5.29 12.16 31.83
CA ARG A 39 -4.59 10.93 31.39
C ARG A 39 -5.02 10.48 29.99
N HIS A 40 -6.31 10.47 29.72
CA HIS A 40 -6.83 10.13 28.40
C HIS A 40 -6.32 11.09 27.32
N TRP A 41 -6.32 12.40 27.60
CA TRP A 41 -5.80 13.41 26.68
C TRP A 41 -4.32 13.21 26.37
N THR A 42 -3.50 12.94 27.40
CA THR A 42 -2.06 12.70 27.22
C THR A 42 -1.80 11.45 26.38
N ILE A 43 -2.50 10.34 26.66
CA ILE A 43 -2.38 9.10 25.87
C ILE A 43 -2.77 9.35 24.42
N HIS A 44 -3.91 10.02 24.20
CA HIS A 44 -4.38 10.33 22.84
C HIS A 44 -3.38 11.22 22.09
N ARG A 45 -2.82 12.25 22.74
CA ARG A 45 -1.79 13.11 22.14
C ARG A 45 -0.51 12.35 21.80
N ALA A 46 -0.01 11.53 22.72
CA ALA A 46 1.17 10.70 22.49
C ALA A 46 0.95 9.72 21.33
N TRP A 47 -0.22 9.08 21.26
CA TRP A 47 -0.60 8.21 20.15
C TRP A 47 -0.65 8.94 18.81
N ARG A 48 -1.26 10.13 18.76
CA ARG A 48 -1.28 10.97 17.54
C ARG A 48 0.12 11.34 17.08
N LEU A 49 1.00 11.72 18.01
CA LEU A 49 2.39 12.03 17.71
C LEU A 49 3.14 10.81 17.17
N TYR A 50 2.97 9.64 17.79
CA TYR A 50 3.51 8.38 17.31
C TYR A 50 3.04 8.04 15.89
N GLN A 51 1.73 8.16 15.61
CA GLN A 51 1.17 7.93 14.28
C GLN A 51 1.74 8.90 13.23
N THR A 52 1.93 10.17 13.58
CA THR A 52 2.57 11.14 12.68
C THR A 52 4.01 10.73 12.36
N LYS A 53 4.79 10.32 13.37
CA LYS A 53 6.16 9.81 13.16
C LYS A 53 6.17 8.59 12.25
N LEU A 54 5.27 7.63 12.47
CA LEU A 54 5.14 6.42 11.64
C LEU A 54 4.77 6.74 10.19
N ARG A 55 3.90 7.73 9.97
CA ARG A 55 3.55 8.18 8.61
C ARG A 55 4.74 8.84 7.92
N LEU A 56 5.42 9.73 8.64
CA LEU A 56 6.58 10.46 8.12
C LEU A 56 7.74 9.50 7.78
N SER A 57 8.02 8.52 8.65
CA SER A 57 9.04 7.51 8.34
C SER A 57 8.70 6.69 7.10
N ARG A 58 7.42 6.33 6.92
CA ARG A 58 6.96 5.66 5.69
C ARG A 58 7.11 6.55 4.46
N GLN A 59 6.78 7.83 4.56
CA GLN A 59 6.93 8.79 3.45
C GLN A 59 8.39 8.96 3.04
N ILE A 60 9.29 9.16 4.01
CA ILE A 60 10.73 9.26 3.76
C ILE A 60 11.27 8.00 3.09
N GLU A 61 10.84 6.82 3.54
CA GLU A 61 11.28 5.57 2.93
C GLU A 61 10.77 5.42 1.49
N LEU A 62 9.52 5.83 1.22
CA LEU A 62 8.98 5.87 -0.16
C LEU A 62 9.72 6.89 -1.03
N GLU A 63 10.04 8.07 -0.51
CA GLU A 63 10.85 9.08 -1.18
C GLU A 63 12.26 8.56 -1.49
N ARG A 64 12.88 7.85 -0.54
CA ARG A 64 14.19 7.20 -0.73
C ARG A 64 14.13 6.17 -1.87
N GLN A 65 13.12 5.30 -1.87
CA GLN A 65 12.92 4.30 -2.92
C GLN A 65 12.67 4.97 -4.28
N TYR A 66 11.82 6.00 -4.32
CA TYR A 66 11.56 6.79 -5.52
C TYR A 66 12.83 7.43 -6.09
N ASN A 67 13.59 8.15 -5.25
CA ASN A 67 14.82 8.82 -5.67
C ASN A 67 15.86 7.81 -6.16
N SER A 68 15.98 6.64 -5.50
CA SER A 68 16.85 5.56 -5.96
C SER A 68 16.44 5.02 -7.33
N MET A 69 15.15 4.80 -7.55
CA MET A 69 14.64 4.33 -8.85
C MET A 69 14.84 5.39 -9.94
N ALA A 70 14.60 6.67 -9.62
CA ALA A 70 14.78 7.78 -10.55
C ALA A 70 16.25 7.92 -10.98
N ALA A 71 17.19 7.86 -10.03
CA ALA A 71 18.62 7.90 -10.31
C ALA A 71 19.07 6.72 -11.19
N ALA A 72 18.59 5.51 -10.90
CA ALA A 72 18.87 4.33 -11.73
C ALA A 72 18.30 4.47 -13.16
N CYS A 73 17.10 5.04 -13.30
CA CYS A 73 16.50 5.29 -14.61
C CYS A 73 17.26 6.35 -15.41
N GLU A 74 17.74 7.42 -14.76
CA GLU A 74 18.59 8.43 -15.42
C GLU A 74 19.92 7.82 -15.88
N ALA A 75 20.54 6.96 -15.07
CA ALA A 75 21.73 6.23 -15.50
C ALA A 75 21.43 5.37 -16.74
N LEU A 76 20.34 4.60 -16.75
CA LEU A 76 19.91 3.80 -17.91
C LEU A 76 19.59 4.64 -19.16
N ARG A 77 19.22 5.91 -19.00
CA ARG A 77 18.94 6.82 -20.11
C ARG A 77 20.22 7.25 -20.83
N LEU A 78 21.33 7.35 -20.09
CA LEU A 78 22.64 7.76 -20.59
C LEU A 78 23.53 6.59 -21.02
N ILE A 79 23.17 5.38 -20.59
CA ILE A 79 23.88 4.15 -20.94
C ILE A 79 23.61 3.73 -22.40
N ASP A 80 24.65 3.25 -23.06
CA ASP A 80 24.63 2.65 -24.39
C ASP A 80 24.39 1.12 -24.40
N GLY A 81 24.50 0.49 -25.57
CA GLY A 81 24.29 -0.96 -25.75
C GLY A 81 25.32 -1.85 -25.04
N HIS A 82 26.47 -1.32 -24.64
CA HIS A 82 27.54 -2.02 -23.91
C HIS A 82 27.48 -1.79 -22.39
N GLY A 83 26.53 -1.02 -21.89
CA GLY A 83 26.38 -0.77 -20.47
C GLY A 83 27.26 0.35 -19.93
N LEU A 84 27.92 1.12 -20.79
CA LEU A 84 28.77 2.24 -20.41
C LEU A 84 28.03 3.57 -20.58
N THR A 85 28.40 4.57 -19.78
CA THR A 85 28.04 5.97 -20.05
C THR A 85 29.08 6.61 -20.97
N ALA A 86 28.75 7.76 -21.57
CA ALA A 86 29.69 8.51 -22.41
C ALA A 86 31.02 8.80 -21.69
N GLU A 87 30.95 9.29 -20.44
CA GLU A 87 32.14 9.58 -19.63
C GLU A 87 32.98 8.34 -19.31
N GLU A 88 32.32 7.22 -19.01
CA GLU A 88 33.00 5.94 -18.75
C GLU A 88 33.65 5.38 -20.01
N ARG A 89 33.01 5.55 -21.17
CA ARG A 89 33.58 5.14 -22.45
C ARG A 89 34.86 5.93 -22.76
N SER A 90 34.82 7.25 -22.58
CA SER A 90 36.02 8.08 -22.79
C SER A 90 37.16 7.68 -21.85
N ARG A 91 36.86 7.20 -20.62
CA ARG A 91 37.87 6.67 -19.68
C ARG A 91 38.47 5.35 -20.14
N VAL A 92 37.68 4.48 -20.77
CA VAL A 92 38.14 3.18 -21.31
C VAL A 92 38.91 3.34 -22.63
N GLY A 93 38.85 4.53 -23.26
CA GLY A 93 39.56 4.82 -24.52
C GLY A 93 38.85 4.27 -25.75
N GLU A 94 37.57 3.89 -25.61
CA GLU A 94 36.71 3.55 -26.74
C GLU A 94 36.22 4.83 -27.44
N PRO A 95 35.93 4.77 -28.75
CA PRO A 95 35.50 5.94 -29.51
C PRO A 95 34.13 6.45 -29.02
N ASP A 96 33.98 7.77 -28.86
CA ASP A 96 32.69 8.35 -28.49
C ASP A 96 31.60 7.91 -29.47
N VAL A 97 30.46 7.50 -28.90
CA VAL A 97 29.31 7.08 -29.68
C VAL A 97 28.76 8.31 -30.41
N SER A 98 28.46 8.14 -31.69
CA SER A 98 27.82 9.19 -32.49
C SER A 98 26.57 9.69 -31.77
N GLU A 99 26.50 10.99 -31.55
CA GLU A 99 25.36 11.66 -30.92
C GLU A 99 24.08 11.31 -31.71
N GLY A 100 23.22 10.45 -31.14
CA GLY A 100 22.03 9.92 -31.82
C GLY A 100 22.03 8.41 -32.12
N ASP A 101 23.01 7.65 -31.62
CA ASP A 101 22.94 6.19 -31.69
C ASP A 101 21.67 5.67 -30.99
N LYS A 102 20.92 4.84 -31.71
CA LYS A 102 19.64 4.28 -31.26
C LYS A 102 19.82 3.34 -30.07
N GLU A 103 21.04 2.91 -29.79
CA GLU A 103 21.35 2.05 -28.65
C GLU A 103 21.42 2.81 -27.32
N VAL A 104 21.74 4.11 -27.34
CA VAL A 104 21.70 4.95 -26.13
C VAL A 104 20.26 5.07 -25.61
N GLY A 105 20.07 4.77 -24.33
CA GLY A 105 18.74 4.80 -23.69
C GLY A 105 17.77 3.76 -24.24
N ARG A 106 18.22 2.74 -24.99
CA ARG A 106 17.38 1.62 -25.43
C ARG A 106 16.78 0.87 -24.24
N LEU A 107 17.60 0.53 -23.24
CA LEU A 107 17.17 -0.15 -22.02
C LEU A 107 16.18 0.68 -21.23
N TYR A 108 16.41 1.99 -21.12
CA TYR A 108 15.46 2.93 -20.49
C TYR A 108 14.09 2.91 -21.18
N ARG A 109 14.04 2.99 -22.51
CA ARG A 109 12.78 2.92 -23.27
C ARG A 109 12.02 1.61 -23.06
N ILE A 110 12.74 0.49 -22.95
CA ILE A 110 12.14 -0.82 -22.66
C ILE A 110 11.59 -0.85 -21.24
N ALA A 111 12.37 -0.40 -20.24
CA ALA A 111 11.97 -0.38 -18.84
C ALA A 111 10.75 0.53 -18.56
N MET A 112 10.60 1.60 -19.35
CA MET A 112 9.46 2.52 -19.23
C MET A 112 8.16 1.98 -19.85
N ARG A 113 8.21 0.87 -20.60
CA ARG A 113 6.99 0.24 -21.11
C ARG A 113 6.10 -0.22 -19.96
N LYS A 114 4.80 -0.07 -20.12
CA LYS A 114 3.79 -0.46 -19.12
C LYS A 114 3.01 -1.69 -19.55
N ASP A 115 3.70 -2.58 -20.26
CA ASP A 115 3.14 -3.81 -20.80
C ASP A 115 2.65 -4.69 -19.64
N ASP A 116 1.41 -5.15 -19.72
CA ASP A 116 0.76 -6.09 -18.78
C ASP A 116 0.67 -5.68 -17.30
N ILE A 117 1.10 -4.48 -16.92
CA ILE A 117 1.02 -3.98 -15.53
C ILE A 117 -0.42 -3.96 -15.01
N TRP A 118 -1.38 -3.69 -15.90
CA TRP A 118 -2.80 -3.61 -15.55
C TRP A 118 -3.52 -4.96 -15.53
N LYS A 119 -2.85 -6.06 -15.89
CA LYS A 119 -3.40 -7.43 -15.77
C LYS A 119 -3.47 -7.91 -14.32
N GLY A 120 -2.86 -7.16 -13.39
CA GLY A 120 -2.90 -7.43 -11.95
C GLY A 120 -1.59 -8.03 -11.42
N VAL A 121 -1.61 -8.36 -10.12
CA VAL A 121 -0.47 -8.96 -9.41
C VAL A 121 -0.80 -10.44 -9.16
N PRO A 122 0.16 -11.38 -9.27
CA PRO A 122 -0.11 -12.79 -8.99
C PRO A 122 -0.64 -13.00 -7.56
N ILE A 123 -1.70 -13.80 -7.43
CA ILE A 123 -2.43 -13.97 -6.17
C ILE A 123 -1.57 -14.61 -5.08
N GLU A 124 -0.53 -15.36 -5.45
CA GLU A 124 0.41 -16.00 -4.52
C GLU A 124 1.14 -14.98 -3.64
N TYR A 125 1.38 -13.76 -4.16
CA TYR A 125 2.02 -12.66 -3.41
C TYR A 125 1.05 -11.84 -2.56
N ALA A 126 -0.26 -12.09 -2.64
CA ALA A 126 -1.28 -11.34 -1.90
C ALA A 126 -1.51 -11.85 -0.46
N ARG A 127 -0.65 -12.74 0.06
CA ARG A 127 -0.78 -13.29 1.42
C ARG A 127 -0.50 -12.21 2.46
N ILE A 128 -1.50 -11.89 3.28
CA ILE A 128 -1.41 -10.91 4.38
C ILE A 128 -0.61 -11.53 5.53
N GLN A 129 0.10 -10.67 6.29
CA GLN A 129 0.81 -11.07 7.50
C GLN A 129 -0.17 -11.60 8.57
N THR A 130 0.22 -12.68 9.25
CA THR A 130 -0.54 -13.29 10.34
C THR A 130 0.17 -13.09 11.68
N ASP A 131 -0.60 -13.09 12.78
CA ASP A 131 -0.05 -12.93 14.13
C ASP A 131 0.93 -14.04 14.51
N THR A 132 0.65 -15.28 14.09
CA THR A 132 1.55 -16.44 14.27
C THR A 132 1.81 -17.14 12.93
N PRO A 133 3.03 -17.68 12.71
CA PRO A 133 3.35 -18.39 11.49
C PRO A 133 2.61 -19.74 11.40
N PRO A 134 2.36 -20.27 10.20
CA PRO A 134 1.83 -21.61 10.01
C PRO A 134 2.88 -22.68 10.37
N ARG A 135 2.43 -23.90 10.74
CA ARG A 135 3.30 -25.02 11.14
C ARG A 135 4.43 -25.31 10.14
N ASN A 136 4.10 -25.25 8.85
CA ASN A 136 5.06 -25.56 7.78
C ASN A 136 5.75 -24.31 7.20
N GLY A 137 5.53 -23.11 7.75
CA GLY A 137 6.22 -21.86 7.42
C GLY A 137 6.31 -21.51 5.93
N TRP A 138 7.32 -22.06 5.26
CA TRP A 138 7.63 -21.91 3.85
C TRP A 138 7.69 -23.25 3.12
N ASN A 139 7.17 -23.33 1.90
CA ASN A 139 7.23 -24.55 1.09
C ASN A 139 8.57 -24.65 0.35
N HIS A 140 9.53 -25.37 0.92
CA HIS A 140 10.82 -25.65 0.28
C HIS A 140 10.74 -26.67 -0.87
N ALA A 141 9.67 -27.45 -0.95
CA ALA A 141 9.46 -28.46 -2.00
C ALA A 141 8.75 -27.88 -3.24
N TRP A 142 8.60 -26.56 -3.33
CA TRP A 142 8.01 -25.93 -4.51
C TRP A 142 8.89 -26.19 -5.74
N THR A 143 8.28 -26.75 -6.79
CA THR A 143 8.90 -27.02 -8.09
C THR A 143 8.16 -26.28 -9.20
N LYS A 144 8.90 -25.97 -10.27
CA LYS A 144 8.44 -25.19 -11.42
C LYS A 144 7.34 -25.89 -12.23
#